data_AF-A0A934KTD0-F1
#
_entry.id   AF-A0A934KTD0-F1
#
_cell.length_a   1.000
_cell.length_b   1.000
_cell.length_c   1.000
_cell.angle_alpha   90.00
_cell.angle_beta   90.00
_cell.angle_gamma   90.00
#
_symmetry.space_group_name_H-M   'P 1'
#
loop_
_entity.id
_entity.type
_entity.pdbx_description
1 polymer ?
#
loop_
_entity_poly.entity_id
_entity_poly.type
_entity_poly.pdbx_seq_one_letter_code
_entity_poly.pdbx_strand_id
1 'polypeptide(L)'
;MNNTEFEEFLALRQKRSLTPDELARVAGWLAVHTADRERWDEEAALCSALRRMPEPPVPSNFMARVWLEIDAQERRAAAASIGAGWRAWLRWPSLATQFAFAVLLLSAVVVLQGRRVRTQTQVARSVEHIAAIARGPSVEMLKDFEVISRLNQSAADVELLAAFEQQR
;
A
#
# COMPACT_ATOMS: atom_id res chain seq x y z
N MET A 1 33.71 -21.40 17.85
CA MET A 1 34.32 -21.50 16.51
C MET A 1 33.93 -22.85 15.95
N ASN A 2 33.43 -22.91 14.71
CA ASN A 2 32.99 -24.18 14.11
C ASN A 2 34.24 -25.02 13.82
N ASN A 3 34.44 -26.12 14.54
CA ASN A 3 35.66 -26.90 14.45
C ASN A 3 35.53 -27.93 13.32
N THR A 4 36.07 -27.60 12.15
CA THR A 4 35.85 -28.35 10.90
C THR A 4 36.28 -29.81 11.01
N GLU A 5 37.34 -30.11 11.79
CA GLU A 5 37.82 -31.48 12.00
C GLU A 5 36.83 -32.31 12.82
N PHE A 6 36.16 -31.72 13.81
CA PHE A 6 35.14 -32.40 14.61
C PHE A 6 33.94 -32.81 13.76
N GLU A 7 33.46 -31.88 12.94
CA GLU A 7 32.33 -32.13 12.04
C GLU A 7 32.67 -33.19 10.98
N GLU A 8 33.94 -33.26 10.53
CA GLU A 8 34.39 -34.33 9.64
C GLU A 8 34.35 -35.71 10.33
N PHE A 9 34.78 -35.81 11.59
CA PHE A 9 34.68 -37.05 12.36
C PHE A 9 33.24 -37.49 12.58
N LEU A 10 32.32 -36.55 12.84
CA LEU A 10 30.89 -36.85 12.94
C LEU A 10 30.32 -37.33 11.60
N ALA A 11 30.64 -36.65 10.50
CA ALA A 11 30.18 -37.03 9.16
C ALA A 11 30.68 -38.42 8.75
N LEU A 12 31.94 -38.76 9.07
CA LEU A 12 32.51 -40.08 8.82
C LEU A 12 31.75 -41.17 9.58
N ARG A 13 31.46 -40.92 10.86
CA ARG A 13 30.72 -41.84 11.73
C ARG A 13 29.30 -42.13 11.25
N GLN A 14 28.61 -41.10 10.76
CA GLN A 14 27.24 -41.22 10.25
C GLN A 14 27.19 -42.07 8.99
N LYS A 15 28.18 -41.94 8.10
CA LYS A 15 28.26 -42.72 6.85
C LYS A 15 28.67 -44.16 7.08
N ARG A 16 29.65 -44.40 7.97
CA ARG A 16 30.22 -45.74 8.19
C ARG A 16 30.79 -45.89 9.59
N SER A 17 31.05 -47.14 10.00
CA SER A 17 31.87 -47.40 11.18
C SER A 17 33.29 -46.85 10.97
N LEU A 18 33.83 -46.18 11.99
CA LEU A 18 35.20 -45.66 12.01
C LEU A 18 36.20 -46.82 12.09
N THR A 19 37.36 -46.66 11.45
CA THR A 19 38.46 -47.62 11.58
C THR A 19 39.19 -47.44 12.92
N PRO A 20 39.98 -48.43 13.38
CA PRO A 20 40.76 -48.31 14.61
C PRO A 20 41.69 -47.09 14.64
N ASP A 21 42.33 -46.78 13.50
CA ASP A 21 43.23 -45.62 13.37
C ASP A 21 42.47 -44.30 13.49
N GLU A 22 41.27 -44.21 12.93
CA GLU A 22 40.40 -43.04 13.03
C GLU A 22 39.89 -42.85 14.45
N LEU A 23 39.52 -43.93 15.14
CA LEU A 23 39.13 -43.88 16.55
C LEU A 23 40.28 -43.38 17.44
N ALA A 24 41.52 -43.79 17.16
CA ALA A 24 42.69 -43.29 17.87
C ALA A 24 42.91 -41.79 17.62
N ARG A 25 42.70 -41.33 16.38
CA ARG A 25 42.77 -39.89 16.03
C ARG A 25 41.69 -39.08 16.75
N VAL A 26 40.45 -39.55 16.77
CA VAL A 26 39.36 -38.90 17.50
C VAL A 26 39.63 -38.87 19.01
N ALA A 27 40.11 -39.98 19.58
CA ALA A 27 40.44 -40.06 21.00
C ALA A 27 41.56 -39.06 21.38
N GLY A 28 42.60 -38.94 20.54
CA GLY A 28 43.66 -37.94 20.72
C GLY A 28 43.13 -36.52 20.61
N TRP A 29 42.24 -36.26 19.67
CA TRP A 29 41.63 -34.94 19.48
C TRP A 29 40.70 -34.55 20.65
N LEU A 30 39.88 -35.49 21.15
CA LEU A 30 38.98 -35.31 22.31
C LEU A 30 39.73 -35.25 23.65
N ALA A 31 40.99 -35.67 23.70
CA ALA A 31 41.85 -35.44 24.86
C ALA A 31 42.26 -33.96 24.98
N VAL A 32 42.37 -33.26 23.85
CA VAL A 32 42.68 -31.82 23.78
C VAL A 32 41.40 -30.97 23.89
N HIS A 33 40.29 -31.44 23.33
CA HIS A 33 39.01 -30.72 23.30
C HIS A 33 37.96 -31.43 24.17
N THR A 34 38.09 -31.28 25.49
CA THR A 34 37.23 -31.95 26.47
C THR A 34 35.78 -31.47 26.44
N ALA A 35 35.53 -30.24 26.00
CA ALA A 35 34.19 -29.67 25.85
C ALA A 35 33.34 -30.39 24.79
N ASP A 36 33.97 -30.99 23.78
CA ASP A 36 33.28 -31.67 22.67
C ASP A 36 33.06 -33.17 22.95
N ARG A 37 33.54 -33.68 24.08
CA ARG A 37 33.40 -35.09 24.49
C ARG A 37 31.94 -35.48 24.73
N GLU A 38 31.18 -34.64 25.42
CA GLU A 38 29.77 -34.88 25.69
C GLU A 38 28.98 -35.00 24.38
N ARG A 39 29.17 -34.05 23.46
CA ARG A 39 28.56 -34.07 22.13
C ARG A 39 28.96 -35.32 21.33
N TRP A 40 30.21 -35.76 21.41
CA TRP A 40 30.67 -36.99 20.76
C TRP A 40 29.98 -38.25 21.30
N ASP A 41 29.77 -38.32 22.62
CA ASP A 41 29.13 -39.45 23.29
C ASP A 41 27.61 -39.47 23.04
N GLU A 42 26.96 -38.32 22.96
CA GLU A 42 25.56 -38.20 22.53
C GLU A 42 25.36 -38.73 21.11
N GLU A 43 26.18 -38.27 20.16
CA GLU A 43 26.16 -38.75 18.77
C GLU A 43 26.49 -40.26 18.70
N ALA A 44 27.32 -40.76 19.61
CA ALA A 44 27.60 -42.20 19.75
C ALA A 44 26.37 -43.01 20.10
N ALA A 45 25.67 -42.56 21.14
CA ALA A 45 24.48 -43.19 21.65
C ALA A 45 23.37 -43.16 20.60
N LEU A 46 23.18 -42.02 19.93
CA LEU A 46 22.22 -41.86 18.84
C LEU A 46 22.49 -42.84 17.71
N CYS A 47 23.72 -42.85 17.18
CA CYS A 47 24.09 -43.77 16.10
C CYS A 47 23.90 -45.24 16.50
N SER A 48 24.19 -45.61 17.75
CA SER A 48 23.94 -46.97 18.25
C SER A 48 22.45 -47.29 18.33
N ALA A 49 21.63 -46.35 18.82
CA ALA A 49 20.18 -46.51 18.89
C ALA A 49 19.56 -46.67 17.49
N LEU A 50 20.00 -45.85 16.53
CA LEU A 50 19.53 -45.92 15.14
C LEU A 50 19.84 -47.28 14.50
N ARG A 51 21.04 -47.82 14.73
CA ARG A 51 21.44 -49.14 14.22
C ARG A 51 20.69 -50.31 14.85
N ARG A 52 20.11 -50.12 16.04
CA ARG A 52 19.28 -51.13 16.73
C ARG A 52 17.83 -51.10 16.29
N MET A 53 17.40 -50.07 15.55
CA MET A 53 16.03 -50.02 15.05
C MET A 53 15.81 -51.13 14.01
N PRO A 54 14.64 -51.78 14.04
CA PRO A 54 14.28 -52.74 13.00
C PRO A 54 14.20 -52.04 11.65
N GLU A 55 14.75 -52.67 10.60
CA GLU A 55 14.56 -52.18 9.25
C GLU A 55 13.06 -52.16 8.92
N PRO A 56 12.51 -51.02 8.48
CA PRO A 56 11.10 -50.96 8.12
C PRO A 56 10.86 -51.89 6.93
N PRO A 57 9.73 -52.64 6.91
CA PRO A 57 9.41 -53.49 5.79
C PRO A 57 9.21 -52.62 4.54
N VAL A 58 10.08 -52.80 3.54
CA VAL A 58 9.93 -52.13 2.25
C VAL A 58 8.83 -52.84 1.46
N PRO A 59 7.76 -52.14 1.05
CA PRO A 59 6.70 -52.77 0.28
C PRO A 59 7.25 -53.19 -1.10
N SER A 60 6.82 -54.36 -1.59
CA SER A 60 7.29 -54.90 -2.88
C SER A 60 6.98 -54.01 -4.09
N ASN A 61 6.02 -53.10 -3.96
CA ASN A 61 5.64 -52.11 -4.97
C ASN A 61 6.23 -50.71 -4.71
N PHE A 62 7.22 -50.57 -3.82
CA PHE A 62 7.83 -49.29 -3.50
C PHE A 62 8.26 -48.52 -4.76
N MET A 63 9.05 -49.16 -5.63
CA MET A 63 9.52 -48.53 -6.86
C MET A 63 8.39 -48.18 -7.82
N ALA A 64 7.34 -48.99 -7.90
CA ALA A 64 6.17 -48.69 -8.73
C ALA A 64 5.45 -47.42 -8.23
N ARG A 65 5.35 -47.24 -6.90
CA ARG A 65 4.77 -46.02 -6.29
C ARG A 65 5.64 -44.80 -6.52
N VAL A 66 6.96 -44.95 -6.42
CA VAL A 66 7.92 -43.86 -6.69
C VAL A 66 7.79 -43.38 -8.14
N TRP A 67 7.78 -44.30 -9.12
CA TRP A 67 7.61 -43.94 -10.52
C TRP A 67 6.28 -43.25 -10.80
N LEU A 68 5.20 -43.74 -10.18
CA LEU A 68 3.88 -43.14 -10.33
C LEU A 68 3.85 -41.71 -9.78
N GLU A 69 4.51 -41.44 -8.65
CA GLU A 69 4.56 -40.09 -8.08
C GLU A 69 5.43 -39.15 -8.92
N ILE A 70 6.57 -39.62 -9.44
CA ILE A 70 7.41 -38.81 -10.33
C ILE A 70 6.63 -38.41 -11.59
N ASP A 71 6.00 -39.38 -12.28
CA ASP A 71 5.19 -39.11 -13.47
C ASP A 71 4.01 -38.17 -13.14
N ALA A 72 3.36 -38.34 -11.98
CA ALA A 72 2.32 -37.44 -11.54
C ALA A 72 2.82 -36.00 -11.30
N GLN A 73 4.02 -35.83 -10.73
CA GLN A 73 4.63 -34.51 -10.54
C GLN A 73 5.01 -33.86 -11.88
N GLU A 74 5.61 -34.60 -12.80
CA GLU A 74 5.95 -34.10 -14.14
C GLU A 74 4.71 -33.63 -14.90
N ARG A 75 3.63 -34.42 -14.87
CA ARG A 75 2.34 -34.06 -15.48
C ARG A 75 1.72 -32.81 -14.84
N ARG A 76 1.79 -32.68 -13.51
CA ARG A 76 1.29 -31.47 -12.80
C ARG A 76 2.11 -30.24 -13.17
N ALA A 77 3.43 -30.36 -13.28
CA ALA A 77 4.31 -29.27 -13.70
C ALA A 77 4.01 -28.83 -15.14
N ALA A 78 3.79 -29.78 -16.05
CA ALA A 78 3.41 -29.50 -17.43
C ALA A 78 2.01 -28.88 -17.55
N ALA A 79 1.04 -29.34 -16.77
CA ALA A 79 -0.31 -28.77 -16.75
C ALA A 79 -0.35 -27.35 -16.16
N ALA A 80 0.49 -27.07 -15.16
CA ALA A 80 0.58 -25.76 -14.52
C ALA A 80 1.08 -24.68 -15.49
N SER A 81 2.04 -24.98 -16.36
CA SER A 81 2.57 -24.02 -17.33
C SER A 81 1.57 -23.69 -18.46
N ILE A 82 0.84 -24.69 -18.95
CA ILE A 82 -0.16 -24.53 -20.02
C ILE A 82 -1.41 -23.79 -19.50
N GLY A 83 -1.89 -24.12 -18.30
CA GLY A 83 -3.07 -23.50 -17.70
C GLY A 83 -2.86 -22.06 -17.22
N ALA A 84 -1.64 -21.71 -16.82
CA ALA A 84 -1.31 -20.37 -16.36
C ALA A 84 -1.25 -19.35 -17.51
N GLY A 85 -0.72 -19.73 -18.68
CA GLY A 85 -0.60 -18.84 -19.84
C GLY A 85 -1.95 -18.40 -20.43
N TRP A 86 -2.89 -19.34 -20.62
CA TRP A 86 -4.22 -19.01 -21.15
C TRP A 86 -5.03 -18.13 -20.20
N ARG A 87 -5.02 -18.44 -18.90
CA ARG A 87 -5.74 -17.65 -17.88
C ARG A 87 -5.10 -16.28 -17.68
N ALA A 88 -3.77 -16.16 -17.81
CA ALA A 88 -3.09 -14.88 -17.79
C ALA A 88 -3.48 -14.04 -19.01
N TRP A 89 -3.47 -14.60 -20.21
CA TRP A 89 -3.89 -13.90 -21.44
C TRP A 89 -5.34 -13.41 -21.38
N LEU A 90 -6.25 -14.21 -20.83
CA LEU A 90 -7.67 -13.82 -20.66
C LEU A 90 -7.88 -12.73 -19.60
N ARG A 91 -6.93 -12.56 -18.67
CA ARG A 91 -6.96 -11.52 -17.62
C ARG A 91 -6.21 -10.25 -17.99
N TRP A 92 -5.63 -10.15 -19.19
CA TRP A 92 -5.09 -8.88 -19.64
C TRP A 92 -6.25 -7.89 -19.80
N PRO A 93 -6.22 -6.72 -19.14
CA PRO A 93 -7.20 -5.69 -19.39
C PRO A 93 -7.04 -5.32 -20.86
N SER A 94 -8.04 -5.67 -21.67
CA SER A 94 -7.98 -5.43 -23.12
C SER A 94 -7.58 -3.99 -23.39
N LEU A 95 -6.82 -3.74 -24.46
CA LEU A 95 -6.49 -2.38 -24.90
C LEU A 95 -7.71 -1.44 -24.88
N ALA A 96 -8.92 -1.98 -25.07
CA ALA A 96 -10.18 -1.25 -24.96
C ALA A 96 -10.39 -0.56 -23.60
N THR A 97 -9.97 -1.15 -22.48
CA THR A 97 -10.02 -0.49 -21.16
C THR A 97 -9.04 0.68 -21.07
N GLN A 98 -7.83 0.52 -21.61
CA GLN A 98 -6.83 1.60 -21.68
C GLN A 98 -7.32 2.75 -22.57
N PHE A 99 -7.92 2.44 -23.72
CA PHE A 99 -8.55 3.43 -24.60
C PHE A 99 -9.75 4.12 -23.95
N ALA A 100 -10.60 3.37 -23.22
CA ALA A 100 -11.73 3.95 -22.50
C ALA A 100 -11.27 4.97 -21.44
N PHE A 101 -10.22 4.66 -20.67
CA PHE A 101 -9.64 5.61 -19.72
C PHE A 101 -9.03 6.83 -20.41
N ALA A 102 -8.34 6.65 -21.54
CA ALA A 102 -7.76 7.76 -22.31
C ALA A 102 -8.83 8.71 -22.85
N VAL A 103 -9.92 8.17 -23.42
CA VAL A 103 -11.06 8.96 -23.91
C VAL A 103 -11.75 9.69 -22.77
N LEU A 104 -11.93 9.02 -21.62
CA LEU A 104 -12.57 9.62 -20.45
C LEU A 104 -11.74 10.77 -19.89
N LEU A 105 -10.41 10.60 -19.77
CA LEU A 105 -9.50 11.68 -19.36
C LEU A 105 -9.50 12.84 -20.35
N LEU A 106 -9.44 12.56 -21.65
CA LEU A 106 -9.48 13.60 -22.68
C LEU A 106 -10.79 14.40 -22.62
N SER A 107 -11.92 13.72 -22.44
CA SER A 107 -13.23 14.36 -22.30
C SER A 107 -13.31 15.26 -21.05
N ALA A 108 -12.76 14.82 -19.92
CA ALA A 108 -12.74 15.59 -18.69
C ALA A 108 -11.90 16.89 -18.84
N VAL A 109 -10.76 16.81 -19.53
CA VAL A 109 -9.91 17.97 -19.80
C VAL A 109 -10.64 19.00 -20.67
N VAL A 110 -11.33 18.56 -21.73
CA VAL A 110 -12.10 19.44 -22.63
C VAL A 110 -13.22 20.15 -21.86
N VAL A 111 -13.95 19.44 -21.02
CA VAL A 111 -15.05 20.01 -20.21
C VAL A 111 -14.54 21.06 -19.22
N LEU A 112 -13.41 20.80 -18.54
CA LEU A 112 -12.82 21.74 -17.59
C LEU A 112 -12.33 23.02 -18.27
N GLN A 113 -11.71 22.92 -19.45
CA GLN A 113 -11.28 24.09 -20.21
C GLN A 113 -12.49 24.91 -20.71
N GLY A 114 -13.52 24.25 -21.23
CA GLY A 114 -14.74 24.92 -21.69
C GLY A 114 -15.48 25.67 -20.58
N ARG A 115 -15.48 25.13 -19.35
CA ARG A 115 -16.00 25.83 -18.17
C ARG A 115 -15.23 27.11 -17.88
N ARG A 116 -13.89 27.07 -17.89
CA ARG A 116 -13.05 28.25 -17.63
C ARG A 116 -13.30 29.39 -18.63
N VAL A 117 -13.45 29.08 -19.91
CA VAL A 117 -13.74 30.08 -20.97
C VAL A 117 -15.13 30.68 -20.78
N ARG A 118 -16.13 29.87 -20.44
CA ARG A 118 -17.51 30.37 -20.19
C ARG A 118 -17.62 31.23 -18.93
N THR A 119 -16.82 30.99 -17.90
CA THR A 119 -16.78 31.86 -16.71
C THR A 119 -16.25 33.25 -17.06
N GLN A 120 -15.22 33.36 -17.92
CA GLN A 120 -14.69 34.66 -18.33
C GLN A 120 -15.70 35.50 -19.13
N THR A 121 -16.52 34.88 -19.99
CA THR A 121 -17.52 35.60 -20.77
C THR A 121 -18.69 36.10 -19.92
N GLN A 122 -19.05 35.40 -18.84
CA GLN A 122 -20.06 35.89 -17.89
C GLN A 122 -19.56 37.07 -17.06
N VAL A 123 -18.29 37.05 -16.63
CA VAL A 123 -17.69 38.18 -15.89
C VAL A 123 -17.64 39.44 -16.76
N ALA A 124 -17.28 39.31 -18.05
CA ALA A 124 -17.28 40.44 -18.99
C ALA A 124 -18.67 41.08 -19.16
N ARG A 125 -19.74 40.28 -19.26
CA ARG A 125 -21.12 40.80 -19.35
C ARG A 125 -21.59 41.48 -18.06
N SER A 126 -21.17 40.99 -16.90
CA SER A 126 -21.49 41.66 -15.63
C SER A 126 -20.79 43.03 -15.46
N VAL A 127 -19.63 43.22 -16.09
CA VAL A 127 -18.91 44.51 -16.06
C VAL A 127 -19.61 45.58 -16.92
N GLU A 128 -20.21 45.21 -18.07
CA GLU A 128 -20.99 46.14 -18.90
C GLU A 128 -22.21 46.71 -18.18
N HIS A 129 -22.94 45.88 -17.40
CA HIS A 129 -24.11 46.34 -16.66
C HIS A 129 -23.75 47.26 -15.49
N ILE A 130 -22.62 47.03 -14.82
CA ILE A 130 -22.14 47.90 -13.73
C ILE A 130 -21.64 49.24 -14.27
N ALA A 131 -20.99 49.24 -15.45
CA ALA A 131 -20.53 50.46 -16.11
C ALA A 131 -21.70 51.39 -16.54
N ALA A 132 -22.88 50.83 -16.84
CA ALA A 132 -24.08 51.61 -17.17
C ALA A 132 -24.72 52.31 -15.95
N ILE A 133 -24.51 51.79 -14.74
CA ILE A 133 -25.06 52.33 -13.48
C ILE A 133 -24.13 53.40 -12.88
N ALA A 134 -22.88 53.48 -13.31
CA ALA A 134 -21.87 54.42 -12.80
C ALA A 134 -21.91 55.84 -13.44
N ARG A 135 -23.03 56.24 -14.08
CA ARG A 135 -23.30 57.66 -14.37
C ARG A 135 -23.96 58.28 -13.13
N GLY A 136 -23.15 58.97 -12.32
CA GLY A 136 -23.55 59.52 -11.02
C GLY A 136 -24.73 60.52 -11.06
N PRO A 137 -25.32 60.84 -9.89
CA PRO A 137 -26.52 61.68 -9.78
C PRO A 137 -26.26 63.12 -10.25
N SER A 138 -27.25 63.73 -10.91
CA SER A 138 -27.18 65.10 -11.43
C SER A 138 -27.18 66.13 -10.30
N VAL A 139 -26.48 67.26 -10.52
CA VAL A 139 -26.29 68.35 -9.55
C VAL A 139 -27.62 68.96 -9.05
N GLU A 140 -28.70 68.85 -9.82
CA GLU A 140 -30.03 69.31 -9.40
C GLU A 140 -30.60 68.48 -8.24
N MET A 141 -30.36 67.17 -8.18
CA MET A 141 -30.83 66.34 -7.05
C MET A 141 -30.13 66.66 -5.74
N LEU A 142 -28.91 67.22 -5.77
CA LEU A 142 -28.20 67.61 -4.55
C LEU A 142 -28.76 68.92 -3.96
N LYS A 143 -29.35 69.80 -4.76
CA LYS A 143 -29.93 71.07 -4.28
C LYS A 143 -31.18 70.86 -3.43
N ASP A 144 -32.05 69.93 -3.82
CA ASP A 144 -33.28 69.65 -3.09
C ASP A 144 -33.00 69.10 -1.68
N PHE A 145 -31.90 68.35 -1.54
CA PHE A 145 -31.46 67.84 -0.25
C PHE A 145 -31.01 68.96 0.71
N GLU A 146 -30.36 70.00 0.19
CA GLU A 146 -29.90 71.14 0.99
C GLU A 146 -31.10 71.93 1.57
N VAL A 147 -32.16 72.13 0.78
CA VAL A 147 -33.37 72.84 1.22
C VAL A 147 -34.07 72.09 2.36
N ILE A 148 -34.24 70.77 2.23
CA ILE A 148 -34.86 69.93 3.27
C ILE A 148 -34.03 69.96 4.55
N SER A 149 -32.70 69.94 4.43
CA SER A 149 -31.81 69.97 5.60
C SER A 149 -31.93 71.27 6.41
N ARG A 150 -32.16 72.41 5.76
CA ARG A 150 -32.30 73.71 6.44
C ARG A 150 -33.66 73.89 7.12
N LEU A 151 -34.73 73.33 6.55
CA LEU A 151 -36.07 73.35 7.18
C LEU A 151 -36.10 72.57 8.50
N ASN A 152 -35.34 71.48 8.61
CA ASN A 152 -35.28 70.67 9.83
C ASN A 152 -34.49 71.33 10.99
N GLN A 153 -33.86 72.49 10.76
CA GLN A 153 -33.00 73.16 11.76
C GLN A 153 -33.66 74.37 12.44
N SER A 154 -34.90 74.75 12.09
CA SER A 154 -35.65 75.72 12.90
C SER A 154 -36.11 75.04 14.19
N ALA A 155 -35.49 75.43 15.31
CA ALA A 155 -35.69 74.84 16.64
C ALA A 155 -37.17 74.84 17.07
N ALA A 156 -37.61 73.73 17.66
CA ALA A 156 -38.98 73.55 18.16
C ALA A 156 -39.30 74.59 19.24
N ASP A 157 -40.50 75.18 19.15
CA ASP A 157 -40.97 76.24 20.03
C ASP A 157 -41.32 75.68 21.42
N VAL A 158 -40.41 75.91 22.38
CA VAL A 158 -40.44 75.29 23.71
C VAL A 158 -41.62 75.82 24.56
N GLU A 159 -42.15 77.00 24.23
CA GLU A 159 -43.35 77.55 24.89
C GLU A 159 -44.60 76.69 24.64
N LEU A 160 -44.76 76.15 23.42
CA LEU A 160 -45.86 75.25 23.07
C LEU A 160 -45.77 73.90 23.79
N LEU A 161 -44.56 73.41 24.03
CA LEU A 161 -44.33 72.16 24.78
C LEU A 161 -44.62 72.34 26.27
N ALA A 162 -44.23 73.49 26.86
CA ALA A 162 -44.52 73.79 28.26
C ALA A 162 -46.03 73.93 28.55
N ALA A 163 -46.78 74.52 27.61
CA ALA A 163 -48.25 74.65 27.75
C ALA A 163 -48.98 73.29 27.75
N PHE A 164 -48.46 72.27 27.06
CA PHE A 164 -49.04 70.92 27.04
C PHE A 164 -48.72 70.09 28.29
N GLU A 165 -47.65 70.40 29.03
CA GLU A 165 -47.25 69.63 30.21
C GLU A 165 -48.07 70.01 31.47
N GLN A 166 -48.61 71.23 31.52
CA GLN A 166 -49.31 71.77 32.69
C GLN A 166 -50.81 71.38 32.78
N GLN A 167 -51.34 70.66 31.79
CA GLN A 167 -52.74 70.24 31.72
C GLN A 167 -52.97 68.74 32.04
N ARG A 168 -52.02 68.11 32.73
CA ARG A 168 -52.11 66.72 33.21
C ARG A 168 -52.30 66.62 34.72
#